data_AF-A0A068VFV8-F1
#
_entry.id   AF-A0A068VFV8-F1
#
_cell.length_a   1.000
_cell.length_b   1.000
_cell.length_c   1.000
_cell.angle_alpha   90.00
_cell.angle_beta   90.00
_cell.angle_gamma   90.00
#
_symmetry.space_group_name_H-M   'P 1'
#
loop_
_entity.id
_entity.type
_entity.pdbx_description
1 polymer ?
#
loop_
_entity_poly.entity_id
_entity_poly.type
_entity_poly.pdbx_seq_one_letter_code
_entity_poly.pdbx_strand_id
1 'polypeptide(L)'
;MCYCKLHCPRNSGLMIQLKKLSALKVFKTTFPCGFALEILHVYSRLPVIVYKFRHWGFMEGPFKGNSPTREMVEFFGMGIFEVPNSKVVKVQFFYDPGQLLEGLLKEKPSDEYKIKALSTCPFLLQQSNLDK
;
A
#
# COMPACT_ATOMS: atom_id res chain seq x y z
N MET A 1 -13.98 6.32 -16.56
CA MET A 1 -12.82 5.58 -16.03
C MET A 1 -11.70 6.59 -15.84
N CYS A 2 -11.58 7.21 -14.66
CA CYS A 2 -10.53 8.20 -14.41
C CYS A 2 -9.26 7.44 -14.00
N TYR A 3 -8.41 7.13 -14.98
CA TYR A 3 -7.03 6.74 -14.71
C TYR A 3 -6.22 7.98 -14.35
N CYS A 4 -6.01 8.24 -13.06
CA CYS A 4 -4.86 9.03 -12.64
C CYS A 4 -3.64 8.10 -12.55
N LYS A 5 -3.11 7.70 -13.71
CA LYS A 5 -1.78 7.12 -13.79
C LYS A 5 -0.79 8.26 -13.60
N LEU A 6 -0.47 8.57 -12.36
CA LEU A 6 0.60 9.52 -12.04
C LEU A 6 1.92 8.91 -12.51
N HIS A 7 2.32 9.27 -13.73
CA HIS A 7 3.71 9.13 -14.16
C HIS A 7 4.55 9.94 -13.15
N CYS A 8 5.64 9.38 -12.62
CA CYS A 8 6.45 10.04 -11.60
C CYS A 8 7.50 10.95 -12.27
N PRO A 9 7.29 12.28 -12.37
CA PRO A 9 8.38 13.19 -12.70
C PRO A 9 9.31 13.31 -11.48
N ARG A 10 10.61 13.10 -11.70
CA ARG A 10 11.65 13.43 -10.72
C ARG A 10 11.62 14.94 -10.42
N ASN A 11 11.48 15.29 -9.15
CA ASN A 11 11.74 16.59 -8.50
C ASN A 11 10.83 17.79 -8.82
N SER A 12 10.18 18.32 -7.77
CA SER A 12 10.44 19.66 -7.22
C SER A 12 9.59 19.86 -5.94
N GLY A 13 10.24 20.30 -4.86
CA GLY A 13 9.66 20.34 -3.54
C GLY A 13 8.81 21.58 -3.26
N LEU A 14 7.85 21.44 -2.34
CA LEU A 14 7.57 22.41 -1.29
C LEU A 14 6.75 21.72 -0.18
N MET A 15 7.39 21.47 0.97
CA MET A 15 6.75 20.85 2.14
C MET A 15 6.26 21.94 3.10
N ILE A 16 5.01 22.36 2.95
CA ILE A 16 4.32 23.21 3.94
C ILE A 16 3.95 22.33 5.14
N GLN A 17 4.42 22.75 6.31
CA GLN A 17 4.27 22.06 7.58
C GLN A 17 2.99 22.45 8.30
N LEU A 18 2.19 21.48 8.79
CA LEU A 18 1.27 21.70 9.90
C LEU A 18 0.95 20.39 10.65
N LYS A 19 1.19 20.42 11.97
CA LYS A 19 1.07 19.47 13.12
C LYS A 19 0.37 18.08 13.02
N LYS A 20 0.16 17.47 11.85
CA LYS A 20 -0.19 16.05 11.59
C LYS A 20 0.98 15.29 10.91
N LEU A 21 2.18 15.74 11.21
CA LEU A 21 3.33 15.63 10.32
C LEU A 21 4.07 14.31 10.38
N SER A 22 4.04 13.57 11.49
CA SER A 22 4.89 12.37 11.61
C SER A 22 4.47 11.27 10.64
N ALA A 23 3.20 10.87 10.65
CA ALA A 23 2.70 9.80 9.77
C ALA A 23 2.70 10.23 8.29
N LEU A 24 2.26 11.44 7.98
CA LEU A 24 2.28 11.95 6.60
C LEU A 24 3.71 12.11 6.08
N LYS A 25 4.65 12.57 6.92
CA LYS A 25 6.07 12.64 6.56
C LYS A 25 6.61 11.25 6.30
N VAL A 26 6.40 10.29 7.20
CA VAL A 26 6.81 8.90 7.01
C VAL A 26 6.27 8.37 5.69
N PHE A 27 4.97 8.54 5.45
CA PHE A 27 4.33 8.08 4.22
C PHE A 27 4.91 8.73 2.95
N LYS A 28 5.07 10.05 2.93
CA LYS A 28 5.68 10.78 1.81
C LYS A 28 7.15 10.41 1.60
N THR A 29 7.88 10.11 2.68
CA THR A 29 9.27 9.67 2.57
C THR A 29 9.36 8.23 2.09
N THR A 30 8.45 7.34 2.52
CA THR A 30 8.40 5.93 2.11
C THR A 30 7.95 5.77 0.66
N PHE A 31 6.99 6.60 0.22
CA PHE A 31 6.43 6.62 -1.14
C PHE A 31 6.69 7.98 -1.82
N PRO A 32 7.94 8.29 -2.23
CA PRO A 32 8.28 9.58 -2.83
C PRO A 32 7.58 9.81 -4.19
N CYS A 33 7.35 8.76 -4.97
CA CYS A 33 6.52 8.81 -6.19
C CYS A 33 5.00 8.80 -5.90
N GLY A 34 4.61 8.86 -4.62
CA GLY A 34 3.22 8.83 -4.19
C GLY A 34 2.65 7.43 -4.04
N PHE A 35 1.39 7.42 -3.61
CA PHE A 35 0.57 6.22 -3.44
C PHE A 35 -0.73 6.54 -4.19
N ALA A 36 -1.03 5.79 -5.25
CA ALA A 36 -2.13 6.07 -6.16
C ALA A 36 -3.42 5.38 -5.71
N LEU A 37 -4.54 6.09 -5.81
CA LEU A 37 -5.89 5.54 -5.59
C LEU A 37 -6.53 5.24 -6.95
N GLU A 38 -6.77 3.96 -7.21
CA GLU A 38 -7.48 3.47 -8.38
C GLU A 38 -8.89 3.04 -8.01
N ILE A 39 -9.91 3.58 -8.70
CA ILE A 39 -11.30 3.16 -8.54
C ILE A 39 -11.55 1.97 -9.44
N LEU A 40 -11.77 0.80 -8.84
CA LEU A 40 -11.99 -0.45 -9.57
C LEU A 40 -13.44 -0.59 -10.02
N HIS A 41 -14.38 -0.20 -9.16
CA HIS A 41 -15.80 -0.32 -9.44
C HIS A 41 -16.62 0.68 -8.62
N VAL A 42 -17.70 1.22 -9.18
CA VAL A 42 -18.65 2.10 -8.50
C VAL A 42 -19.99 1.40 -8.42
N TYR A 43 -20.48 1.15 -7.21
CA TYR A 43 -21.72 0.40 -6.95
C TYR A 43 -22.96 1.29 -6.87
N SER A 44 -22.80 2.55 -6.46
CA SER A 44 -23.93 3.48 -6.29
C SER A 44 -23.60 4.89 -6.74
N ARG A 45 -24.63 5.68 -6.95
CA ARG A 45 -24.57 7.08 -7.40
C ARG A 45 -24.96 8.01 -6.24
N LEU A 46 -24.82 9.31 -6.47
CA LEU A 46 -25.22 10.37 -5.52
C LEU A 46 -26.64 10.12 -4.94
N PRO A 47 -26.92 10.53 -3.69
CA PRO A 47 -26.01 11.25 -2.78
C PRO A 47 -25.06 10.32 -2.01
N VAL A 48 -25.13 9.00 -2.15
CA VAL A 48 -24.24 8.07 -1.43
C VAL A 48 -23.49 7.22 -2.45
N ILE A 49 -22.20 7.50 -2.65
CA ILE A 49 -21.34 6.79 -3.60
C ILE A 49 -20.57 5.70 -2.83
N VAL A 50 -20.82 4.46 -3.20
CA VAL A 50 -20.11 3.27 -2.72
C VAL A 50 -19.23 2.78 -3.85
N TYR A 51 -17.95 2.56 -3.60
CA TYR A 51 -17.00 2.12 -4.62
C TYR A 51 -15.93 1.19 -4.04
N LYS A 52 -15.44 0.26 -4.87
CA LYS A 52 -14.25 -0.54 -4.59
C LYS A 52 -13.03 0.19 -5.13
N PHE A 53 -11.94 0.19 -4.36
CA PHE A 53 -10.69 0.80 -4.77
C PHE A 53 -9.49 -0.11 -4.53
N ARG A 54 -8.39 0.23 -5.19
CA ARG A 54 -7.03 -0.26 -4.93
C ARG A 54 -6.15 0.95 -4.64
N HIS A 55 -5.40 0.91 -3.55
CA HIS A 55 -4.40 1.92 -3.26
C HIS A 55 -3.02 1.28 -3.36
N TRP A 56 -2.10 1.88 -4.12
CA TRP A 56 -0.82 1.22 -4.43
C TRP A 56 0.33 2.19 -4.64
N GLY A 57 1.57 1.73 -4.47
CA GLY A 57 2.78 2.50 -4.76
C GLY A 57 4.04 1.70 -4.44
N PHE A 58 5.19 2.16 -4.94
CA PHE A 58 6.47 1.47 -4.72
C PHE A 58 7.18 2.00 -3.48
N MET A 59 7.64 1.11 -2.60
CA MET A 59 8.40 1.50 -1.41
C MET A 59 9.85 1.87 -1.78
N GLU A 60 10.03 3.09 -2.26
CA GLU A 60 11.34 3.61 -2.70
C GLU A 60 12.10 4.34 -1.60
N GLY A 61 11.43 4.69 -0.49
CA GLY A 61 12.07 5.24 0.70
C GLY A 61 11.94 4.35 1.93
N PRO A 62 12.66 4.67 3.01
CA PRO A 62 12.68 3.85 4.21
C PRO A 62 11.35 3.88 4.94
N PHE A 63 11.03 2.81 5.68
CA PHE A 63 9.86 2.73 6.54
C PHE A 63 10.22 2.13 7.90
N LYS A 64 10.10 2.91 8.97
CA LYS A 64 10.34 2.47 10.37
C LYS A 64 11.65 1.67 10.59
N GLY A 65 12.73 2.04 9.90
CA GLY A 65 14.03 1.37 10.01
C GLY A 65 14.28 0.30 8.92
N ASN A 66 13.24 -0.11 8.19
CA ASN A 66 13.40 -0.98 7.03
C ASN A 66 13.96 -0.20 5.84
N SER A 67 14.92 -0.82 5.14
CA SER A 67 15.46 -0.30 3.89
C SER A 67 14.41 -0.31 2.78
N PRO A 68 14.47 0.61 1.80
CA PRO A 68 13.58 0.60 0.65
C PRO A 68 13.59 -0.76 -0.09
N THR A 69 12.42 -1.39 -0.24
CA THR A 69 12.31 -2.68 -0.93
C THR A 69 12.20 -2.51 -2.45
N ARG A 70 11.72 -1.35 -2.92
CA ARG A 70 11.32 -1.07 -4.32
C ARG A 70 10.24 -2.00 -4.86
N GLU A 71 9.56 -2.72 -3.99
CA GLU A 71 8.41 -3.54 -4.35
C GLU A 71 7.12 -2.71 -4.29
N MET A 72 6.11 -3.15 -5.04
CA MET A 72 4.78 -2.55 -4.98
C MET A 72 4.12 -2.97 -3.67
N VAL A 73 3.71 -1.98 -2.90
CA VAL A 73 2.81 -2.14 -1.76
C VAL A 73 1.42 -1.75 -2.24
N GLU A 74 0.43 -2.60 -2.00
CA GLU A 74 -0.95 -2.29 -2.34
C GLU A 74 -1.93 -2.86 -1.33
N PHE A 75 -3.11 -2.26 -1.26
CA PHE A 75 -4.24 -2.83 -0.54
C PHE A 75 -5.55 -2.48 -1.24
N PHE A 76 -6.56 -3.28 -0.95
CA PHE A 76 -7.91 -3.11 -1.50
C PHE A 76 -8.89 -2.72 -0.41
N GLY A 77 -9.94 -2.02 -0.80
CA GLY A 77 -10.99 -1.65 0.12
C GLY A 77 -12.24 -1.14 -0.57
N MET A 78 -13.18 -0.70 0.26
CA MET A 78 -14.39 -0.02 -0.15
C MET A 78 -14.49 1.35 0.51
N GLY A 79 -14.89 2.34 -0.28
CA GLY A 79 -15.16 3.70 0.16
C GLY A 79 -16.65 3.99 0.11
N ILE A 80 -17.17 4.68 1.12
CA ILE A 80 -18.52 5.25 1.11
C ILE A 80 -18.39 6.76 1.28
N PHE A 81 -18.82 7.51 0.27
CA PHE A 81 -18.88 8.96 0.29
C PHE A 81 -20.34 9.39 0.36
N GLU A 82 -20.70 10.17 1.38
CA GLU A 82 -21.97 10.90 1.41
C GLU A 82 -21.73 12.29 0.83
N VAL A 83 -22.46 12.62 -0.23
CA VAL A 83 -22.28 13.79 -1.09
C VAL A 83 -23.62 14.50 -1.37
N PRO A 84 -24.31 15.02 -0.35
CA PRO A 84 -25.49 15.85 -0.56
C PRO A 84 -25.09 17.17 -1.25
N ASN A 85 -25.89 17.61 -2.23
CA ASN A 85 -25.69 18.87 -2.95
C ASN A 85 -24.26 19.06 -3.49
N SER A 86 -23.70 17.98 -4.04
CA SER A 86 -22.35 17.97 -4.64
C SER A 86 -21.20 18.31 -3.67
N LYS A 87 -21.41 18.21 -2.35
CA LYS A 87 -20.37 18.39 -1.33
C LYS A 87 -20.16 17.10 -0.54
N VAL A 88 -18.93 16.61 -0.46
CA VAL A 88 -18.61 15.44 0.36
C VAL A 88 -18.72 15.84 1.84
N VAL A 89 -19.70 15.29 2.56
CA VAL A 89 -19.92 15.58 3.98
C VAL A 89 -19.43 14.46 4.89
N LYS A 90 -19.28 13.24 4.36
CA LYS A 90 -18.79 12.09 5.11
C LYS A 90 -18.01 11.15 4.21
N VAL A 91 -16.93 10.60 4.75
CA VAL A 91 -16.08 9.61 4.09
C VAL A 91 -15.83 8.46 5.06
N GLN A 92 -16.05 7.24 4.59
CA GLN A 92 -15.71 6.02 5.32
C GLN A 92 -14.87 5.12 4.43
N PHE A 93 -13.81 4.55 4.98
CA PHE A 93 -12.96 3.57 4.32
C PHE A 93 -12.99 2.27 5.09
N PHE A 94 -13.23 1.18 4.37
CA PHE A 94 -13.20 -0.18 4.88
C PHE A 94 -12.11 -0.93 4.13
N TYR A 95 -11.04 -1.28 4.81
CA TYR A 95 -9.91 -2.01 4.25
C TYR A 95 -9.22 -2.81 5.36
N ASP A 96 -8.45 -3.80 4.95
CA ASP A 96 -7.61 -4.58 5.85
C ASP A 96 -6.25 -3.90 6.04
N PRO A 97 -5.92 -3.42 7.26
CA PRO A 97 -4.60 -2.84 7.53
C PRO A 97 -3.45 -3.85 7.35
N GLY A 98 -3.73 -5.15 7.48
CA GLY A 98 -2.77 -6.23 7.29
C GLY A 98 -2.16 -6.24 5.89
N GLN A 99 -2.99 -6.08 4.84
CA GLN A 99 -2.51 -6.03 3.45
C GLN A 99 -1.51 -4.89 3.21
N LEU A 100 -1.76 -3.72 3.80
CA LEU A 100 -0.83 -2.59 3.71
C LEU A 100 0.46 -2.87 4.50
N LEU A 101 0.34 -3.39 5.72
CA LEU A 101 1.48 -3.65 6.60
C LEU A 101 2.37 -4.78 6.09
N GLU A 102 1.81 -5.80 5.46
CA GLU A 102 2.55 -6.91 4.86
C GLU A 102 3.57 -6.40 3.83
N GLY A 103 3.14 -5.54 2.90
CA GLY A 103 4.06 -4.92 1.94
C GLY A 103 5.06 -3.96 2.58
N LEU A 104 4.72 -3.35 3.72
CA LEU A 104 5.59 -2.39 4.42
C LEU A 104 6.64 -3.02 5.34
N LEU A 105 6.36 -4.23 5.84
CA LEU A 105 7.20 -4.95 6.78
C LEU A 105 7.87 -6.16 6.15
N LYS A 106 7.76 -6.31 4.82
CA LYS A 106 8.40 -7.38 4.08
C LYS A 106 9.92 -7.24 4.19
N GLU A 107 10.50 -8.05 5.06
CA GLU A 107 11.94 -8.25 5.11
C GLU A 107 12.37 -9.05 3.88
N LYS A 108 13.51 -8.68 3.29
CA LYS A 108 14.14 -9.59 2.32
C LYS A 108 14.53 -10.85 3.10
N PRO A 109 14.16 -12.06 2.64
CA PRO A 109 14.69 -13.26 3.25
C PRO A 109 16.21 -13.21 3.11
N SER A 110 16.93 -13.12 4.23
CA SER A 110 18.36 -13.39 4.23
C SER A 110 18.55 -14.85 3.84
N ASP A 111 19.62 -15.15 3.10
CA ASP A 111 19.92 -16.53 2.69
C ASP A 111 20.06 -17.47 3.91
N GLU A 112 20.38 -16.90 5.08
CA GLU A 112 20.39 -17.57 6.38
C GLU A 112 18.98 -17.98 6.87
N TYR A 113 17.95 -17.17 6.58
CA TYR A 113 16.56 -17.46 6.94
C TYR A 113 15.96 -18.61 6.11
N LYS A 114 16.39 -18.77 4.84
CA LYS A 114 16.04 -19.93 4.03
C LYS A 114 16.59 -21.22 4.64
N ILE A 115 17.86 -21.22 5.04
CA ILE A 115 18.49 -22.40 5.66
C ILE A 115 17.84 -22.73 7.01
N LYS A 116 17.46 -21.71 7.80
CA LYS A 116 16.80 -21.91 9.09
C LYS A 116 15.33 -22.34 8.98
N ALA A 117 14.60 -21.84 7.98
CA ALA A 117 13.23 -22.28 7.69
C ALA A 117 13.20 -23.72 7.13
N LEU A 118 14.20 -24.09 6.31
CA LEU A 118 14.42 -25.46 5.84
C LEU A 118 14.76 -26.41 6.99
N SER A 119 15.53 -25.98 7.99
CA SER A 119 15.93 -26.85 9.11
C SER A 119 14.86 -27.01 10.20
N THR A 120 13.90 -26.08 10.29
CA THR A 120 12.91 -26.07 11.39
C THR A 120 11.54 -26.63 10.98
N CYS A 121 11.23 -26.72 9.67
CA CYS A 121 9.91 -27.11 9.20
C CYS A 121 9.93 -28.47 8.48
N PRO A 122 9.42 -29.56 9.09
CA PRO A 122 9.42 -30.90 8.50
C PRO A 122 8.70 -30.97 7.14
N PHE A 123 7.71 -30.09 6.91
CA PHE A 123 6.94 -30.04 5.67
C PHE A 123 7.73 -29.50 4.47
N LEU A 124 8.66 -28.56 4.70
CA LEU A 124 9.47 -27.95 3.62
C LEU A 124 10.66 -28.82 3.20
N LEU A 125 11.12 -29.73 4.07
CA LEU A 125 12.16 -30.71 3.74
C LEU A 125 11.70 -31.73 2.69
N GLN A 126 10.40 -31.95 2.59
CA GLN A 126 9.85 -32.99 1.71
C GLN A 126 9.79 -32.54 0.24
N GLN A 127 9.71 -31.23 -0.01
CA GLN A 127 9.61 -30.67 -1.37
C GLN A 127 10.95 -30.75 -2.12
N SER A 128 12.10 -30.61 -1.44
CA SER A 128 13.43 -30.63 -2.09
C SER A 128 13.92 -32.04 -2.47
N ASN A 129 13.27 -33.09 -1.98
CA ASN A 129 13.62 -34.49 -2.26
C ASN A 129 12.81 -35.10 -3.41
N LEU A 130 11.91 -34.32 -4.03
CA LEU A 130 11.08 -34.74 -5.17
C LEU A 130 11.56 -34.17 -6.52
N ASP A 131 12.55 -33.28 -6.52
CA ASP A 131 13.14 -32.69 -7.74
C ASP A 131 14.54 -33.29 -8.08
N LYS A 132 14.83 -34.51 -7.62
CA LYS A 132 16.03 -35.28 -8.05
C LYS A 132 15.65 -36.55 -8.80
#